data_AF-A0A851XKL7-F1
#
_entry.id   AF-A0A851XKL7-F1
#
_cell.length_a   1.000
_cell.length_b   1.000
_cell.length_c   1.000
_cell.angle_alpha   90.00
_cell.angle_beta   90.00
_cell.angle_gamma   90.00
#
_symmetry.space_group_name_H-M   'P 1'
#
loop_
_entity.id
_entity.type
_entity.pdbx_description
1 polymer ?
#
loop_
_entity_poly.entity_id
_entity_poly.type
_entity_poly.pdbx_seq_one_letter_code
_entity_poly.pdbx_strand_id
1 'polypeptide(L)' 'AFAVLGVPHHIKTDNGPGYISARTQAFLASWSVEHITGIPHSPQGQAIVERAHCT' A
#
# COMPACT_ATOMS: atom_id res chain seq x y z
N ALA A 1 1.63 -12.51 -5.82
CA ALA A 1 2.78 -11.60 -5.56
C ALA A 1 3.57 -12.06 -4.34
N PHE A 2 3.04 -12.02 -3.10
CA PHE A 2 3.78 -12.43 -1.90
C PHE A 2 4.33 -13.87 -1.97
N ALA A 3 3.50 -14.82 -2.39
CA ALA A 3 3.91 -16.22 -2.52
C ALA A 3 4.89 -16.49 -3.69
N VAL A 4 5.05 -15.54 -4.61
CA VAL A 4 5.87 -15.70 -5.83
C VAL A 4 7.16 -14.88 -5.77
N LEU A 5 7.11 -13.69 -5.17
CA LEU A 5 8.21 -12.73 -5.08
C LEU A 5 8.75 -12.57 -3.64
N GLY A 6 8.14 -13.26 -2.68
CA GLY A 6 8.43 -13.11 -1.25
C GLY A 6 7.61 -12.01 -0.57
N VAL A 7 7.75 -11.93 0.76
CA VAL A 7 7.11 -10.91 1.60
C VAL A 7 7.96 -9.64 1.53
N PRO A 8 7.44 -8.51 1.03
CA PRO A 8 8.19 -7.25 0.98
C PRO A 8 8.29 -6.61 2.36
N HIS A 9 9.38 -5.90 2.65
CA HIS A 9 9.51 -5.16 3.91
C HIS A 9 8.64 -3.91 3.98
N HIS A 10 8.43 -3.23 2.85
CA HIS A 10 7.64 -2.00 2.77
C HIS A 10 6.60 -2.09 1.65
N ILE A 11 5.39 -1.64 1.94
CA ILE A 11 4.34 -1.47 0.94
C ILE A 11 3.81 -0.06 1.02
N LYS A 12 3.78 0.62 -0.12
CA LYS A 12 3.15 1.93 -0.26
C LYS A 12 1.89 1.79 -1.11
N THR A 13 0.74 2.16 -0.55
CA THR A 13 -0.55 2.14 -1.27
C THR A 13 -1.19 3.51 -1.31
N ASP A 14 -2.22 3.65 -2.14
CA ASP A 14 -3.08 4.83 -2.12
C ASP A 14 -3.91 4.88 -0.81
N ASN A 15 -4.66 5.98 -0.68
CA ASN A 15 -5.56 6.23 0.43
C ASN A 15 -6.98 5.70 0.16
N GLY A 16 -7.11 4.69 -0.71
CA GLY A 16 -8.39 4.07 -0.97
C GLY A 16 -8.97 3.43 0.31
N PRO A 17 -10.30 3.42 0.48
CA PRO A 17 -10.94 2.88 1.68
C PRO A 17 -10.61 1.39 1.93
N GLY A 18 -10.24 0.64 0.89
CA GLY A 18 -9.74 -0.73 1.03
C GLY A 18 -8.38 -0.82 1.75
N TYR A 19 -7.47 0.13 1.51
CA TYR A 19 -6.13 0.12 2.07
C TYR A 19 -6.03 0.84 3.42
N ILE A 20 -6.92 1.80 3.69
CA ILE A 20 -7.05 2.44 5.01
C ILE A 20 -7.79 1.53 6.01
N SER A 21 -8.45 0.46 5.54
CA SER A 21 -9.19 -0.41 6.44
C SER A 21 -8.30 -1.11 7.48
N ALA A 22 -8.80 -1.22 8.72
CA ALA A 22 -8.09 -1.89 9.81
C ALA A 22 -7.76 -3.36 9.49
N ARG A 23 -8.58 -4.02 8.67
CA ARG A 23 -8.32 -5.39 8.21
C ARG A 23 -7.06 -5.47 7.34
N THR A 24 -6.86 -4.50 6.45
CA THR A 24 -5.67 -4.45 5.59
C THR A 24 -4.42 -4.13 6.40
N GLN A 25 -4.51 -3.21 7.36
CA GLN A 25 -3.41 -2.92 8.27
C GLN A 25 -3.05 -4.13 9.14
N ALA A 26 -4.03 -4.81 9.73
CA ALA A 26 -3.80 -6.01 10.54
C ALA A 26 -3.19 -7.15 9.71
N PHE A 27 -3.63 -7.31 8.47
CA PHE A 27 -3.03 -8.27 7.55
C PHE A 27 -1.55 -7.95 7.33
N LEU A 28 -1.20 -6.73 6.89
CA LEU A 28 0.19 -6.35 6.63
C LEU A 28 1.08 -6.43 7.89
N ALA A 29 0.55 -6.04 9.05
CA ALA A 29 1.24 -6.18 10.32
C ALA A 29 1.53 -7.65 10.67
N SER A 30 0.62 -8.58 10.38
CA SER A 30 0.84 -10.03 10.62
C SER A 30 2.00 -10.59 9.80
N TRP A 31 2.30 -9.96 8.66
CA TRP A 31 3.44 -10.29 7.80
C TRP A 31 4.69 -9.47 8.12
N SER A 32 4.68 -8.65 9.18
CA SER A 32 5.77 -7.72 9.53
C SER A 32 6.13 -6.76 8.38
N VAL A 33 5.12 -6.36 7.59
CA VAL A 33 5.27 -5.41 6.49
C VAL A 33 4.92 -4.02 6.98
N GLU A 34 5.84 -3.08 6.77
CA GLU A 34 5.59 -1.68 7.05
C GLU A 34 4.70 -1.09 5.93
N HIS A 35 3.51 -0.65 6.34
CA HIS A 35 2.52 -0.07 5.43
C HIS A 35 2.60 1.44 5.46
N ILE A 36 2.98 2.03 4.33
CA ILE A 36 3.09 3.47 4.14
C ILE A 36 1.88 3.93 3.32
N THR A 37 0.95 4.64 3.95
CA THR A 37 -0.12 5.33 3.22
C THR A 37 0.38 6.70 2.75
N GLY A 38 -0.06 7.14 1.57
CA GLY A 38 0.23 8.51 1.12
C GLY A 38 -0.38 9.56 2.04
N ILE A 39 0.07 10.81 1.95
CA ILE A 39 -0.56 11.91 2.69
C ILE A 39 -2.00 12.08 2.17
N PRO A 40 -3.02 12.12 3.04
CA PRO A 40 -4.39 12.41 2.62
C PRO A 40 -4.44 13.68 1.77
N HIS A 41 -5.10 13.60 0.60
CA HIS A 41 -5.27 14.72 -0.33
C HIS A 41 -3.98 15.33 -0.94
N SER A 42 -2.84 14.63 -0.89
CA SER A 42 -1.61 15.06 -1.60
C SER A 42 -1.32 14.15 -2.81
N PRO A 43 -1.66 14.60 -4.04
CA PRO A 43 -1.41 13.82 -5.26
C PRO A 43 0.09 13.63 -5.56
N GLN A 44 0.94 14.53 -5.06
CA GLN A 44 2.40 14.50 -5.32
C GLN A 44 3.09 13.26 -4.76
N GLY A 45 2.59 12.71 -3.65
CA GLY A 45 3.15 11.51 -3.02
C GLY A 45 2.71 10.19 -3.68
N GLN A 46 1.75 10.23 -4.61
CA GLN A 46 1.09 9.05 -5.18
C GLN A 46 1.36 8.84 -6.66
N ALA A 47 2.10 9.74 -7.33
CA ALA A 47 2.37 9.69 -8.76
C ALA A 47 2.93 8.35 -9.28
N ILE A 48 3.70 7.60 -8.47
CA ILE A 48 4.22 6.28 -8.88
C ILE A 48 3.10 5.23 -8.89
N VAL A 49 2.25 5.22 -7.87
CA VAL A 49 1.13 4.28 -7.76
C VAL A 49 0.05 4.63 -8.79
N GLU A 50 -0.28 5.91 -8.95
CA GLU A 50 -1.24 6.41 -9.95
C GLU A 50 -0.76 6.16 -11.38
N ARG A 51 0.54 6.38 -11.68
CA ARG A 51 1.11 6.07 -13.01
C ARG A 51 1.12 4.58 -13.30
N ALA A 52 1.32 3.73 -12.29
CA ALA A 52 1.21 2.29 -12.45
C ALA A 52 -0.25 1.82 -12.62
N HIS A 53 -1.23 2.64 -12.23
CA HIS A 53 -2.66 2.39 -12.40
C HIS A 53 -3.16 2.72 -13.83
N CYS A 54 -2.30 3.19 -14.74
CA CYS A 54 -2.65 3.34 -16.16
C CYS A 54 -2.92 1.98 -16.81
N THR A 55 -4.17 1.56 -16.73
CA THR A 55 -4.88 0.69 -17.68
C THR A 55 -6.06 1.45 -18.24
#